data_AF-A0A0R1V6N4-F1
#
_entry.id   AF-A0A0R1V6N4-F1
#
_cell.length_a   1.000
_cell.length_b   1.000
_cell.length_c   1.000
_cell.angle_alpha   90.00
_cell.angle_beta   90.00
_cell.angle_gamma   90.00
#
_symmetry.space_group_name_H-M   'P 1'
#
loop_
_entity.id
_entity.type
_entity.pdbx_description
1 polymer ?
#
loop_
_entity_poly.entity_id
_entity_poly.type
_entity_poly.pdbx_seq_one_letter_code
_entity_poly.pdbx_strand_id
1 'polypeptide(L)'
;MIQYAAIIRSQKIMNVANEFDTTTDITEVDLNPKLIDEDGKPAQIKEVRQYQYAWDKQANYLMAMSRAMGTLSKLIKQFVEIADERDERRKKLEIMAVQLNLVKTKTKRAQIENGDVDQQELGDDGFLAAIDKSMDSVWEDGDQDET
;
A
#
# COMPACT_ATOMS: atom_id res chain seq x y z
N MET A 1 16.68 -8.69 3.61
CA MET A 1 15.91 -9.82 4.18
C MET A 1 16.32 -10.23 5.60
N ILE A 2 17.43 -9.74 6.17
CA ILE A 2 17.96 -10.22 7.47
C ILE A 2 17.22 -9.64 8.71
N GLN A 3 16.62 -8.45 8.61
CA GLN A 3 16.00 -7.79 9.76
C GLN A 3 14.77 -8.53 10.32
N TYR A 4 13.99 -9.20 9.46
CA TYR A 4 12.77 -9.90 9.89
C TYR A 4 13.06 -11.13 10.76
N ALA A 5 14.07 -11.93 10.37
CA ALA A 5 14.52 -13.07 11.18
C ALA A 5 15.08 -12.61 12.54
N ALA A 6 15.74 -11.45 12.57
CA ALA A 6 16.21 -10.84 13.81
C ALA A 6 15.04 -10.41 14.71
N ILE A 7 13.94 -9.87 14.17
CA ILE A 7 12.74 -9.49 14.92
C ILE A 7 12.05 -10.70 15.55
N ILE A 8 11.88 -11.80 14.81
CA ILE A 8 11.27 -13.02 15.35
C ILE A 8 12.13 -13.63 16.45
N ARG A 9 13.46 -13.61 16.28
CA ARG A 9 14.40 -14.08 17.29
C ARG A 9 14.44 -13.16 18.52
N SER A 10 14.31 -11.85 18.33
CA SER A 10 14.33 -10.87 19.43
C SER A 10 13.09 -10.97 20.33
N GLN A 11 11.94 -11.40 19.82
CA GLN A 11 10.75 -11.66 20.65
C GLN A 11 11.02 -12.67 21.77
N LYS A 12 11.85 -13.69 21.52
CA LYS A 12 12.18 -14.70 22.55
C LYS A 12 13.07 -14.19 23.68
N ILE A 13 13.86 -13.14 23.42
CA ILE A 13 14.86 -12.62 24.36
C ILE A 13 14.32 -11.38 25.10
N MET A 14 13.41 -10.62 24.49
CA MET A 14 12.77 -9.44 25.10
C MET A 14 11.53 -9.76 25.95
N ASN A 15 10.98 -10.96 25.85
CA ASN A 15 9.75 -11.30 26.54
C ASN A 15 9.96 -11.41 28.06
N VAL A 16 9.16 -10.68 28.82
CA VAL A 16 9.13 -10.73 30.28
C VAL A 16 8.27 -11.92 30.70
N ALA A 17 8.81 -12.85 31.48
CA ALA A 17 8.07 -14.01 31.96
C ALA A 17 7.12 -13.68 33.13
N ASN A 18 7.53 -12.79 34.04
CA ASN A 18 6.74 -12.33 35.19
C ASN A 18 7.16 -10.93 35.67
N GLU A 19 6.41 -10.35 36.61
CA GLU A 19 6.67 -9.00 37.16
C GLU A 19 8.06 -8.84 37.81
N PHE A 20 8.66 -9.93 38.25
CA PHE A 20 9.98 -9.96 38.89
C PHE A 20 11.11 -10.35 37.93
N ASP A 21 10.82 -10.48 36.64
CA ASP A 21 11.79 -10.92 35.62
C ASP A 21 12.84 -9.83 35.41
N THR A 22 13.96 -10.01 36.10
CA THR A 22 15.11 -9.15 35.94
C THR A 22 16.28 -9.93 35.38
N THR A 23 16.91 -9.35 34.36
CA THR A 23 18.23 -9.77 33.90
C THR A 23 19.30 -8.99 34.65
N THR A 24 20.27 -9.72 35.19
CA THR A 24 21.48 -9.16 35.78
C THR A 24 22.67 -9.57 34.95
N ASP A 25 23.45 -8.60 34.50
CA ASP A 25 24.73 -8.83 33.85
C ASP A 25 25.85 -8.15 34.64
N ILE A 26 26.98 -8.82 34.75
CA ILE A 26 28.17 -8.31 35.42
C ILE A 26 28.89 -7.41 34.41
N THR A 27 28.99 -6.13 34.70
CA THR A 27 29.53 -5.13 33.77
C THR A 27 30.98 -4.81 34.10
N GLU A 28 31.33 -4.72 35.38
CA GLU A 28 32.70 -4.47 35.84
C GLU A 28 33.03 -5.29 37.08
N VAL A 29 34.22 -5.88 37.09
CA VAL A 29 34.79 -6.57 38.26
C VAL A 29 36.16 -5.95 38.54
N ASP A 30 36.26 -5.22 39.65
CA ASP A 30 37.55 -4.71 40.13
C ASP A 30 38.25 -5.82 40.93
N LEU A 31 39.41 -6.25 40.42
CA LEU A 31 40.24 -7.28 41.03
C LEU A 31 41.42 -6.61 41.75
N ASN A 32 41.68 -6.97 43.02
CA ASN A 32 42.93 -6.56 43.69
C ASN A 32 43.99 -7.62 43.44
N PRO A 33 45.11 -7.31 42.76
CA PRO A 33 46.22 -8.25 42.65
C PRO A 33 46.96 -8.49 43.98
N LYS A 34 46.72 -7.68 45.02
CA LYS A 34 47.39 -7.80 46.34
C LYS A 34 46.65 -8.65 47.36
N LEU A 35 45.35 -8.89 47.16
CA LEU A 35 44.54 -9.76 47.99
C LEU A 35 44.27 -11.02 47.17
N ILE A 36 44.44 -12.18 47.76
CA ILE A 36 44.33 -13.46 47.07
C ILE A 36 43.16 -14.21 47.71
N ASP A 37 42.23 -14.69 46.89
CA ASP A 37 41.10 -15.51 47.31
C ASP A 37 41.55 -16.94 47.68
N GLU A 38 40.69 -17.75 48.30
CA GLU A 38 41.00 -19.12 48.75
C GLU A 38 41.53 -20.01 47.60
N ASP A 39 41.16 -19.72 46.36
CA ASP A 39 41.59 -20.43 45.14
C ASP A 39 42.89 -19.87 44.50
N GLY A 40 43.59 -18.94 45.15
CA GLY A 40 44.86 -18.41 44.64
C GLY A 40 44.72 -17.34 43.54
N LYS A 41 43.51 -16.78 43.35
CA LYS A 41 43.22 -15.73 42.35
C LYS A 41 43.16 -14.34 42.99
N PRO A 42 43.41 -13.25 42.23
CA PRO A 42 43.19 -11.89 42.71
C PRO A 42 41.78 -11.72 43.27
N ALA A 43 41.65 -11.25 44.50
CA ALA A 43 40.37 -11.13 45.19
C ALA A 43 39.52 -10.04 44.53
N GLN A 44 38.24 -10.36 44.30
CA GLN A 44 37.25 -9.40 43.80
C GLN A 44 36.91 -8.41 44.91
N ILE A 45 37.14 -7.12 44.68
CA ILE A 45 36.91 -6.06 45.68
C ILE A 45 35.55 -5.42 45.47
N LYS A 46 35.11 -5.33 44.21
CA LYS A 46 33.89 -4.65 43.81
C LYS A 46 33.33 -5.30 42.56
N GLU A 47 32.05 -5.61 42.62
CA GLU A 47 31.28 -6.10 41.49
C GLU A 47 30.21 -5.06 41.16
N VAL A 48 30.24 -4.52 39.94
CA VAL A 48 29.20 -3.63 39.42
C VAL A 48 28.33 -4.43 38.47
N ARG A 49 27.05 -4.57 38.83
CA ARG A 49 26.05 -5.27 38.01
C ARG A 49 25.10 -4.26 37.38
N GLN A 50 24.84 -4.40 36.09
CA GLN A 50 23.76 -3.69 35.44
C GLN A 50 22.46 -4.49 35.63
N TYR A 51 21.43 -3.82 36.13
CA TYR A 51 20.13 -4.41 36.42
C TYR A 51 19.12 -3.91 35.39
N GLN A 52 18.50 -4.81 34.64
CA GLN A 52 17.49 -4.48 33.66
C GLN A 52 16.10 -4.90 34.16
N TYR A 53 15.34 -3.94 34.67
CA TYR A 53 14.01 -4.19 35.26
C TYR A 53 12.98 -4.68 34.23
N ALA A 54 12.02 -5.49 34.71
CA ALA A 54 10.91 -6.04 33.93
C ALA A 54 10.09 -4.97 33.18
N TRP A 55 9.76 -3.86 33.85
CA TRP A 55 8.95 -2.80 33.25
C TRP A 55 9.64 -2.11 32.07
N ASP A 56 10.96 -1.93 32.12
CA ASP A 56 11.72 -1.34 31.02
C ASP A 56 11.91 -2.32 29.85
N LYS A 57 12.08 -3.62 30.13
CA LYS A 57 12.01 -4.66 29.08
C LYS A 57 10.66 -4.63 28.37
N GLN A 58 9.57 -4.56 29.13
CA GLN A 58 8.20 -4.52 28.59
C GLN A 58 7.95 -3.25 27.77
N ALA A 59 8.40 -2.09 28.23
CA ALA A 59 8.29 -0.83 27.48
C ALA A 59 9.05 -0.92 26.14
N ASN A 60 10.28 -1.41 26.16
CA ASN A 60 11.08 -1.61 24.95
C ASN A 60 10.43 -2.62 23.99
N TYR A 61 9.86 -3.70 24.52
CA TYR A 61 9.12 -4.69 23.74
C TYR A 61 7.89 -4.09 23.07
N LEU A 62 7.10 -3.29 23.79
CA LEU A 62 5.90 -2.64 23.26
C LEU A 62 6.26 -1.63 22.16
N MET A 63 7.34 -0.87 22.34
CA MET A 63 7.86 0.05 21.32
C MET A 63 8.31 -0.72 20.06
N ALA A 64 9.01 -1.84 20.22
CA ALA A 64 9.43 -2.69 19.12
C ALA A 64 8.24 -3.31 18.38
N MET A 65 7.23 -3.79 19.11
CA MET A 65 5.98 -4.31 18.55
C MET A 65 5.22 -3.26 17.74
N SER A 66 5.09 -2.04 18.27
CA SER A 66 4.41 -0.95 17.56
C SER A 66 5.09 -0.64 16.22
N ARG A 67 6.43 -0.57 16.20
CA ARG A 67 7.20 -0.40 14.96
C ARG A 67 7.01 -1.58 14.01
N ALA A 68 7.05 -2.82 14.51
CA ALA A 68 6.83 -4.01 13.71
C ALA A 68 5.43 -4.02 13.07
N MET A 69 4.39 -3.66 13.82
CA MET A 69 3.01 -3.55 13.30
C MET A 69 2.88 -2.47 12.21
N GLY A 70 3.56 -1.33 12.39
CA GLY A 70 3.64 -0.30 11.36
C GLY A 70 4.28 -0.82 10.06
N THR A 71 5.37 -1.58 10.17
CA THR A 71 6.02 -2.20 9.00
C THR A 71 5.15 -3.28 8.35
N LEU A 72 4.45 -4.10 9.14
CA LEU A 72 3.54 -5.13 8.63
C LEU A 72 2.38 -4.50 7.86
N SER A 73 1.77 -3.44 8.41
CA SER A 73 0.71 -2.70 7.71
C SER A 73 1.21 -2.13 6.38
N LYS A 74 2.42 -1.55 6.36
CA LYS A 74 3.05 -1.06 5.13
C LYS A 74 3.30 -2.19 4.12
N LEU A 75 3.79 -3.34 4.58
CA LEU A 75 4.00 -4.53 3.73
C LEU A 75 2.69 -5.05 3.14
N ILE A 76 1.62 -5.07 3.93
CA ILE A 76 0.29 -5.47 3.44
C ILE A 76 -0.19 -4.50 2.36
N LYS A 77 -0.03 -3.18 2.56
CA LYS A 77 -0.38 -2.18 1.55
C LYS A 77 0.43 -2.36 0.26
N GLN A 78 1.75 -2.51 0.38
CA GLN A 78 2.63 -2.78 -0.77
C GLN A 78 2.26 -4.09 -1.48
N PHE A 79 1.87 -5.12 -0.73
CA PHE A 79 1.40 -6.37 -1.31
C PHE A 79 0.10 -6.18 -2.09
N VAL A 80 -0.88 -5.46 -1.53
CA VAL A 80 -2.15 -5.15 -2.21
C VAL A 80 -1.90 -4.31 -3.47
N GLU A 81 -1.05 -3.28 -3.40
CA GLU A 81 -0.68 -2.44 -4.54
C GLU A 81 -0.04 -3.25 -5.68
N ILE A 82 0.94 -4.11 -5.36
CA ILE A 82 1.60 -4.97 -6.36
C ILE A 82 0.63 -6.03 -6.90
N ALA A 83 -0.25 -6.56 -6.06
CA ALA A 83 -1.25 -7.54 -6.46
C ALA A 83 -2.23 -6.91 -7.46
N ASP A 84 -2.73 -5.71 -7.22
CA ASP A 84 -3.65 -5.01 -8.13
C ASP A 84 -3.01 -4.70 -9.50
N GLU A 85 -1.73 -4.29 -9.54
CA GLU A 85 -1.03 -4.02 -10.82
C GLU A 85 -0.76 -5.27 -11.66
N ARG A 86 -0.55 -6.42 -10.99
CA ARG A 86 -0.20 -7.69 -11.63
C ARG A 86 -1.39 -8.64 -11.77
N ASP A 87 -2.57 -8.27 -11.29
CA ASP A 87 -3.73 -9.14 -11.37
C ASP A 87 -4.20 -9.30 -12.82
N GLU A 88 -3.88 -10.46 -13.41
CA GLU A 88 -4.35 -10.83 -14.75
C GLU A 88 -5.88 -10.79 -14.84
N ARG A 89 -6.61 -11.00 -13.74
CA ARG A 89 -8.07 -10.97 -13.75
C ARG A 89 -8.59 -9.59 -14.06
N ARG A 90 -8.01 -8.53 -13.50
CA ARG A 90 -8.40 -7.14 -13.79
C ARG A 90 -8.14 -6.77 -15.24
N LYS A 91 -6.95 -7.10 -15.76
CA LYS A 91 -6.62 -6.88 -17.18
C LYS A 91 -7.55 -7.66 -18.12
N LYS A 92 -7.88 -8.93 -17.79
CA LYS A 92 -8.86 -9.73 -18.53
C LYS A 92 -10.26 -9.08 -18.50
N LEU A 93 -10.68 -8.55 -17.35
CA LEU A 93 -11.95 -7.85 -17.19
C LEU A 93 -12.01 -6.56 -18.01
N GLU A 94 -10.92 -5.79 -18.03
CA GLU A 94 -10.79 -4.58 -18.83
C GLU A 94 -10.86 -4.90 -20.33
N ILE A 95 -10.14 -5.92 -20.79
CA ILE A 95 -10.21 -6.41 -22.17
C ILE A 95 -11.64 -6.86 -22.51
N MET A 96 -12.30 -7.63 -21.63
CA MET A 96 -13.69 -8.05 -21.82
C MET A 96 -14.65 -6.86 -21.90
N ALA A 97 -14.46 -5.83 -21.08
CA ALA A 97 -15.28 -4.61 -21.12
C ALA A 97 -15.11 -3.84 -22.44
N VAL A 98 -13.87 -3.70 -22.92
CA VAL A 98 -13.58 -3.08 -24.23
C VAL A 98 -14.20 -3.89 -25.37
N GLN A 99 -14.08 -5.21 -25.33
CA GLN A 99 -14.71 -6.10 -26.32
C GLN A 99 -16.23 -5.97 -26.30
N LEU A 100 -16.87 -5.92 -25.13
CA LEU A 100 -18.31 -5.68 -24.99
C LEU A 100 -18.73 -4.33 -25.58
N ASN A 101 -17.96 -3.27 -25.37
CA ASN A 101 -18.24 -1.95 -25.95
C ASN A 101 -18.10 -1.94 -27.48
N LEU A 102 -17.09 -2.62 -28.02
CA LEU A 102 -16.95 -2.82 -29.46
C LEU A 102 -18.12 -3.62 -30.05
N VAL A 103 -18.55 -4.69 -29.38
CA VAL A 103 -19.72 -5.46 -29.81
C VAL A 103 -20.98 -4.59 -29.77
N LYS A 104 -21.22 -3.87 -28.67
CA LYS A 104 -22.38 -2.95 -28.54
C LYS A 104 -22.40 -1.85 -29.60
N THR A 105 -21.25 -1.25 -29.90
CA THR A 105 -21.17 -0.20 -30.93
C THR A 105 -21.35 -0.77 -32.33
N LYS A 106 -20.79 -1.96 -32.61
CA LYS A 106 -21.03 -2.68 -33.87
C LYS A 106 -22.49 -3.09 -34.02
N THR A 107 -23.15 -3.59 -32.97
CA THR A 107 -24.57 -3.94 -33.03
C THR A 107 -25.43 -2.70 -33.19
N LYS A 108 -25.14 -1.61 -32.48
CA LYS A 108 -25.85 -0.32 -32.68
C LYS A 108 -25.68 0.21 -34.11
N ARG A 109 -24.46 0.15 -34.67
CA ARG A 109 -24.21 0.54 -36.07
C ARG A 109 -24.93 -0.38 -37.06
N ALA A 110 -24.91 -1.68 -36.83
CA ALA A 110 -25.62 -2.65 -37.67
C ALA A 110 -27.15 -2.50 -37.55
N GLN A 111 -27.68 -2.07 -36.40
CA GLN A 111 -29.10 -1.73 -36.24
C GLN A 111 -29.46 -0.44 -36.99
N ILE A 112 -28.58 0.56 -36.96
CA ILE A 112 -28.74 1.79 -37.76
C ILE A 112 -28.68 1.48 -39.27
N GLU A 113 -27.83 0.55 -39.70
CA GLU A 113 -27.64 0.19 -41.11
C GLU A 113 -28.72 -0.77 -41.65
N ASN A 114 -29.31 -1.62 -40.81
CA ASN A 114 -30.41 -2.52 -41.19
C ASN A 114 -31.81 -1.89 -41.07
N GLY A 115 -31.92 -0.61 -40.71
CA GLY A 115 -33.19 0.13 -40.76
C GLY A 115 -34.22 -0.20 -39.67
N ASP A 116 -33.87 -1.02 -38.67
CA ASP A 116 -34.71 -1.26 -37.49
C ASP A 116 -34.29 -0.31 -36.37
N VAL A 117 -34.81 0.93 -36.42
CA VAL A 117 -34.72 1.89 -35.33
C VAL A 117 -36.12 2.35 -34.96
N ASP A 118 -36.55 2.07 -33.72
CA ASP A 118 -37.64 2.82 -33.10
C ASP A 118 -37.22 4.30 -33.07
N GLN A 119 -37.85 5.12 -33.91
CA GLN A 119 -37.56 6.54 -34.14
C GLN A 119 -37.74 7.46 -32.89
N GLN A 120 -37.86 6.90 -31.68
CA GLN A 120 -38.13 7.65 -30.47
C GLN A 120 -36.89 8.13 -29.69
N GLU A 121 -35.70 7.58 -29.94
CA GLU A 121 -34.44 8.04 -29.29
C GLU A 121 -33.43 8.70 -30.24
N LEU A 122 -33.79 8.92 -31.50
CA LEU A 122 -33.16 9.94 -32.33
C LEU A 122 -34.05 11.18 -32.25
N GLY A 123 -34.12 11.76 -31.05
CA GLY A 123 -34.71 13.09 -30.91
C GLY A 123 -33.95 13.99 -31.86
N ASP A 124 -34.64 14.45 -32.91
CA ASP A 124 -34.21 15.56 -33.74
C ASP A 124 -34.01 16.74 -32.79
N ASP A 125 -32.77 16.94 -32.34
CA ASP A 125 -32.34 17.95 -31.39
C ASP A 125 -32.30 19.34 -32.04
N GLY A 126 -32.97 19.50 -33.19
CA GLY A 126 -32.96 20.70 -34.00
C GLY A 126 -31.59 21.00 -34.60
N PHE A 127 -30.60 20.12 -34.44
CA PHE A 127 -29.25 20.31 -34.97
C PHE A 127 -29.26 20.27 -36.50
N LEU A 128 -30.01 19.36 -37.11
CA LEU A 128 -30.17 19.31 -38.57
C LEU A 128 -30.92 20.53 -39.11
N ALA A 129 -31.97 20.97 -38.42
CA ALA A 129 -32.71 22.19 -38.78
C ALA A 129 -31.85 23.47 -38.62
N ALA A 130 -30.96 23.51 -37.62
CA ALA A 130 -30.02 24.61 -37.44
C ALA A 130 -28.95 24.64 -38.55
N ILE A 131 -28.47 23.47 -38.99
CA ILE A 131 -27.56 23.38 -40.13
C ILE A 131 -28.24 23.84 -41.40
N ASP A 132 -29.45 23.37 -41.69
CA ASP A 132 -30.21 23.73 -42.89
C ASP A 132 -30.47 25.25 -42.96
N LYS A 133 -30.91 25.83 -41.84
CA LYS A 133 -31.09 27.29 -41.71
C LYS A 133 -29.78 28.07 -41.84
N SER A 134 -28.67 27.54 -41.31
CA SER A 134 -27.36 28.17 -41.47
C SER A 134 -26.87 28.08 -42.91
N MET A 135 -27.18 26.98 -43.60
CA MET A 135 -26.82 26.77 -44.99
C MET A 135 -27.57 27.77 -45.87
N ASP A 136 -28.90 27.91 -45.70
CA ASP A 136 -29.69 28.93 -46.40
C ASP A 136 -29.14 30.36 -46.19
N SER A 137 -28.73 30.71 -44.96
CA SER A 137 -28.16 32.05 -44.70
C SER A 137 -26.81 32.30 -45.37
N VAL A 138 -26.02 31.26 -45.60
CA VAL A 138 -24.71 31.36 -46.27
C VAL A 138 -24.87 31.48 -47.79
N TRP A 139 -25.99 31.03 -48.35
CA TRP A 139 -26.28 31.12 -49.78
C TRP A 139 -27.14 32.35 -50.14
N GLU A 140 -27.92 32.92 -49.21
CA GLU A 140 -28.67 34.18 -49.43
C GLU A 140 -27.77 35.43 -49.45
N ASP A 141 -26.64 35.43 -48.73
CA ASP A 141 -25.69 36.55 -48.70
C ASP A 141 -24.78 36.64 -49.95
N GLY A 142 -24.92 35.71 -50.91
CA GLY A 142 -24.10 35.65 -52.12
C GLY A 142 -24.62 36.41 -53.34
N ASP A 143 -25.88 36.86 -53.34
CA ASP A 143 -26.58 37.36 -54.55
C ASP A 143 -26.88 38.87 -54.53
N GLN A 144 -26.27 39.68 -53.64
CA GLN A 144 -26.57 41.12 -53.52
C GLN A 144 -25.44 42.10 -53.89
N ASP A 145 -24.43 41.70 -54.67
CA ASP A 145 -23.50 42.67 -55.27
C ASP A 145 -23.26 42.36 -56.74
N GLU A 146 -24.15 42.84 -57.62
CA GLU A 146 -23.82 43.33 -58.98
C GLU A 146 -25.08 43.93 -59.65
N THR A 147 -25.32 45.24 -59.45
CA THR A 147 -25.64 46.26 -60.49
C THR A 147 -25.73 47.65 -59.88
#